data_AF-A0AAN8FPA5-F1
#
_entry.id   AF-A0AAN8FPA5-F1
#
_cell.length_a   1.000
_cell.length_b   1.000
_cell.length_c   1.000
_cell.angle_alpha   90.00
_cell.angle_beta   90.00
_cell.angle_gamma   90.00
#
_symmetry.space_group_name_H-M   'P 1'
#
loop_
_entity.id
_entity.type
_entity.pdbx_description
1 polymer ?
#
loop_
_entity_poly.entity_id
_entity_poly.type
_entity_poly.pdbx_seq_one_letter_code
_entity_poly.pdbx_strand_id
1 'polypeptide(L)'
;CLANVNIFPHDTRNNRGQNRFNTFNPSDVFHGKLNDPKWTYFKAKEGYEAFANDFISFHHLTPDEIRLFDILLYRIKRPSLKHLPRAP
;
A
#
# COMPACT_ATOMS: atom_id res chain seq x y z
N CYS A 1 28.37 10.02 0.04
CA CYS A 1 26.91 10.02 -0.27
C CYS A 1 26.67 9.13 -1.48
N LEU A 2 25.55 8.41 -1.57
CA LEU A 2 25.17 7.60 -2.74
C LEU A 2 25.05 8.44 -4.04
N ALA A 3 24.79 9.74 -3.90
CA ALA A 3 24.81 10.68 -5.03
C ALA A 3 26.18 10.74 -5.75
N ASN A 4 27.30 10.55 -5.05
CA ASN A 4 28.64 10.59 -5.67
C ASN A 4 28.91 9.40 -6.61
N VAL A 5 28.07 8.38 -6.54
CA VAL A 5 28.06 7.22 -7.44
C VAL A 5 26.79 7.18 -8.28
N ASN A 6 26.14 8.33 -8.49
CA ASN A 6 24.93 8.51 -9.31
C ASN A 6 23.71 7.68 -8.87
N ILE A 7 23.55 7.41 -7.57
CA ILE A 7 22.38 6.74 -7.02
C ILE A 7 21.46 7.77 -6.36
N PHE A 8 20.23 7.86 -6.85
CA PHE A 8 19.20 8.78 -6.37
C PHE A 8 17.93 8.02 -5.97
N PRO A 9 17.20 8.50 -4.94
CA PRO A 9 15.89 7.95 -4.62
C PRO A 9 14.91 8.22 -5.76
N HIS A 10 14.12 7.22 -6.11
CA HIS A 10 13.04 7.36 -7.09
C HIS A 10 11.68 7.48 -6.39
N ASP A 11 10.75 8.20 -7.00
CA ASP A 11 9.36 8.19 -6.52
C ASP A 11 8.72 6.85 -6.84
N THR A 12 8.35 6.10 -5.80
CA THR A 12 7.79 4.75 -5.93
C THR A 12 6.26 4.73 -5.87
N ARG A 13 5.62 5.91 -5.81
CA ARG A 13 4.16 6.03 -5.84
C ARG A 13 3.61 5.73 -7.22
N ASN A 14 2.32 5.39 -7.29
CA ASN A 14 1.63 5.28 -8.57
C ASN A 14 1.23 6.67 -9.13
N ASN A 15 0.65 6.69 -10.33
CA ASN A 15 0.21 7.94 -11.00
C ASN A 15 -0.89 8.71 -10.23
N ARG A 16 -1.51 8.12 -9.21
CA ARG A 16 -2.46 8.78 -8.30
C ARG A 16 -1.80 9.30 -7.02
N GLY A 17 -0.48 9.21 -6.91
CA GLY A 17 0.29 9.61 -5.73
C GLY A 17 0.10 8.67 -4.53
N GLN A 18 -0.33 7.43 -4.76
CA GLN A 18 -0.54 6.44 -3.69
C GLN A 18 0.73 5.62 -3.46
N ASN A 19 1.02 5.29 -2.20
CA ASN A 19 2.18 4.50 -1.84
C ASN A 19 2.02 3.05 -2.31
N ARG A 20 3.02 2.54 -3.03
CA ARG A 20 3.11 1.12 -3.39
C ARG A 20 3.90 0.32 -2.36
N PHE A 21 4.88 0.94 -1.72
CA PHE A 21 5.61 0.40 -0.59
C PHE A 21 5.17 1.17 0.66
N ASN A 22 4.50 0.48 1.58
CA ASN A 22 3.96 1.11 2.78
C ASN A 22 4.86 0.84 3.99
N THR A 23 5.26 1.91 4.68
CA THR A 23 6.17 1.86 5.84
C THR A 23 5.50 1.31 7.10
N PHE A 24 4.18 1.20 7.13
CA PHE A 24 3.41 0.78 8.30
C PHE A 24 2.37 -0.27 7.95
N ASN A 25 1.76 -0.86 8.97
CA ASN A 25 0.68 -1.83 8.79
C ASN A 25 -0.54 -1.15 8.14
N PRO A 26 -1.47 -1.93 7.55
CA PRO A 26 -2.64 -1.38 6.85
C PRO A 26 -3.49 -0.44 7.71
N SER A 27 -3.65 -0.72 9.01
CA SER A 27 -4.44 0.12 9.90
C SER A 27 -3.83 1.51 10.08
N ASP A 28 -2.52 1.59 10.33
CA ASP A 28 -1.84 2.87 10.51
C ASP A 28 -1.78 3.69 9.22
N VAL A 29 -1.64 3.01 8.07
CA VAL A 29 -1.73 3.64 6.74
C VAL A 29 -3.14 4.21 6.50
N PHE A 30 -4.18 3.43 6.79
CA PHE A 30 -5.57 3.87 6.61
C PHE A 30 -5.91 5.11 7.44
N HIS A 31 -5.43 5.16 8.68
CA HIS A 31 -5.71 6.26 9.61
C HIS A 31 -4.69 7.42 9.54
N GLY A 32 -3.65 7.31 8.71
CA GLY A 32 -2.61 8.34 8.60
C GLY A 32 -1.83 8.61 9.90
N LYS A 33 -1.84 7.67 10.87
CA LYS A 33 -1.36 7.90 12.25
C LYS A 33 0.09 8.35 12.35
N LEU A 34 0.91 7.97 11.37
CA LEU A 34 2.36 8.19 11.36
C LEU A 34 2.80 9.08 10.17
N ASN A 35 1.87 9.83 9.58
CA ASN A 35 2.09 10.72 8.44
C ASN A 35 2.46 12.16 8.88
N ASP A 36 3.49 12.29 9.72
CA ASP A 36 3.96 13.62 10.12
C ASP A 36 4.69 14.29 8.92
N PRO A 37 4.26 15.49 8.48
CA PRO A 37 4.87 16.21 7.37
C PRO A 37 6.33 16.61 7.60
N LYS A 38 6.84 16.55 8.84
CA LYS A 38 8.27 16.75 9.13
C LYS A 38 9.14 15.58 8.67
N TRP A 39 8.56 14.38 8.57
CA TRP A 39 9.28 13.14 8.27
C TRP A 39 8.95 12.58 6.89
N THR A 40 8.04 13.22 6.16
CA THR A 40 7.56 12.75 4.85
C THR A 40 7.82 13.81 3.79
N TYR A 41 8.38 13.38 2.65
CA TYR A 41 8.58 14.28 1.51
C TYR A 41 7.26 14.57 0.78
N PHE A 42 6.39 13.56 0.71
CA PHE A 42 5.07 13.67 0.11
C PHE A 42 3.98 13.48 1.17
N LYS A 43 2.94 14.29 1.11
CA LYS A 43 1.73 14.10 1.94
C LYS A 43 1.09 12.77 1.61
N ALA A 44 1.02 11.84 2.57
CA ALA A 44 0.33 10.58 2.35
C ALA A 44 -1.19 10.78 2.22
N LYS A 45 -1.81 9.90 1.44
CA LYS A 45 -3.26 9.76 1.36
C LYS A 45 -3.76 8.92 2.54
N GLU A 46 -5.03 9.11 2.90
CA GLU A 46 -5.69 8.42 4.02
C GLU A 46 -6.93 7.68 3.54
N GLY A 47 -7.51 6.86 4.42
CA GLY A 47 -8.67 6.03 4.11
C GLY A 47 -8.38 5.04 2.98
N TYR A 48 -9.40 4.70 2.20
CA TYR A 48 -9.24 3.81 1.05
C TYR A 48 -8.38 4.41 -0.07
N GLU A 49 -8.25 5.74 -0.12
CA GLU A 49 -7.34 6.38 -1.08
C GLU A 49 -5.87 6.18 -0.74
N ALA A 50 -5.53 5.79 0.49
CA ALA A 50 -4.15 5.46 0.86
C ALA A 50 -3.62 4.24 0.10
N PHE A 51 -4.50 3.34 -0.33
CA PHE A 51 -4.12 2.05 -0.92
C PHE A 51 -4.09 2.10 -2.45
N ALA A 52 -2.88 2.00 -2.99
CA ALA A 52 -2.65 1.71 -4.39
C ALA A 52 -3.27 0.35 -4.75
N ASN A 53 -3.96 0.24 -5.89
CA ASN A 53 -4.44 -1.06 -6.38
C ASN A 53 -3.28 -1.95 -6.87
N ASP A 54 -2.13 -1.33 -7.13
CA ASP A 54 -0.86 -1.92 -7.53
C ASP A 54 0.20 -1.82 -6.42
N PHE A 55 -0.24 -1.83 -5.16
CA PHE A 55 0.69 -1.88 -4.02
C PHE A 55 1.54 -3.17 -4.04
N ILE A 56 2.72 -3.09 -3.45
CA ILE A 56 3.74 -4.14 -3.44
C ILE A 56 3.93 -4.69 -2.03
N SER A 57 4.01 -3.83 -1.00
CA SER A 57 4.27 -4.29 0.37
C SER A 57 3.70 -3.39 1.46
N PHE A 58 3.56 -4.00 2.64
CA PHE A 58 3.38 -3.34 3.94
C PHE A 58 4.50 -3.77 4.87
N HIS A 59 4.92 -2.85 5.73
CA HIS A 59 5.84 -3.14 6.83
C HIS A 59 5.08 -3.28 8.15
N HIS A 60 5.71 -3.84 9.18
CA HIS A 60 5.10 -4.06 10.51
C HIS A 60 3.81 -4.90 10.53
N LEU A 61 3.66 -5.84 9.59
CA LEU A 61 2.58 -6.82 9.66
C LEU A 61 2.82 -7.79 10.82
N THR A 62 1.77 -8.03 11.60
CA THR A 62 1.72 -9.13 12.56
C THR A 62 1.67 -10.48 11.85
N PRO A 63 2.06 -11.59 12.52
CA PRO A 63 1.90 -12.93 11.94
C PRO A 63 0.48 -13.25 11.50
N ASP A 64 -0.54 -12.73 12.20
CA ASP A 64 -1.94 -12.93 11.85
C ASP A 64 -2.36 -12.14 10.61
N GLU A 65 -1.89 -10.91 10.44
CA GLU A 65 -2.10 -10.15 9.20
C GLU A 65 -1.41 -10.82 8.00
N ILE A 66 -0.21 -11.36 8.17
CA ILE A 66 0.49 -12.12 7.12
C ILE A 66 -0.35 -13.33 6.69
N ARG A 67 -0.87 -14.11 7.66
CA ARG A 67 -1.77 -15.26 7.38
C ARG A 67 -3.05 -14.81 6.70
N LEU A 68 -3.65 -13.69 7.12
CA LEU A 68 -4.83 -13.14 6.50
C LEU A 68 -4.58 -12.77 5.03
N PHE A 69 -3.47 -12.09 4.73
CA PHE A 69 -3.09 -11.77 3.35
C PHE A 69 -2.85 -13.02 2.51
N ASP A 70 -2.15 -14.04 3.04
CA ASP A 70 -1.95 -15.32 2.35
C ASP A 70 -3.28 -16.00 2.00
N ILE A 71 -4.21 -16.03 2.95
CA ILE A 71 -5.55 -16.59 2.75
C ILE A 71 -6.31 -15.81 1.66
N LEU A 72 -6.35 -14.48 1.77
CA LEU A 72 -7.09 -13.62 0.85
C LEU A 72 -6.53 -13.63 -0.57
N LEU A 73 -5.20 -13.70 -0.72
CA LEU A 73 -4.52 -13.64 -2.01
C LEU A 73 -4.43 -14.99 -2.69
N TYR A 74 -4.14 -16.07 -1.95
CA TYR A 74 -3.71 -17.33 -2.53
C TYR A 74 -4.59 -18.53 -2.20
N ARG A 75 -5.40 -18.48 -1.13
CA ARG A 75 -6.18 -19.65 -0.69
C ARG A 75 -7.68 -19.56 -0.96
N ILE A 76 -8.24 -18.35 -0.99
CA ILE A 76 -9.65 -18.15 -1.31
C ILE A 76 -9.84 -18.09 -2.82
N LYS A 77 -10.70 -18.97 -3.36
CA LYS A 77 -11.18 -18.88 -4.74
C LYS A 77 -12.13 -17.69 -4.86
N ARG A 78 -11.62 -16.56 -5.35
CA ARG A 78 -12.47 -15.39 -5.65
C ARG A 78 -13.29 -15.67 -6.92
N PRO A 79 -14.62 -15.43 -6.90
CA PRO A 79 -15.41 -15.45 -8.12
C PRO A 79 -14.82 -14.49 -9.15
N SER A 80 -14.76 -14.90 -10.40
CA SER A 80 -14.36 -14.00 -11.49
C SER A 80 -15.32 -12.81 -11.53
N LEU A 81 -14.77 -11.59 -11.59
CA LEU A 81 -15.56 -10.36 -11.77
C LEU A 81 -16.46 -10.39 -13.02
N LYS A 82 -16.23 -11.32 -13.95
CA LYS A 82 -17.11 -11.57 -15.10
C LYS A 82 -18.50 -12.13 -14.73
N HIS A 83 -18.70 -12.58 -13.48
CA HIS A 83 -19.94 -13.19 -13.00
C HIS A 83 -20.75 -12.30 -12.04
N LEU A 84 -20.30 -11.06 -11.79
CA LEU A 84 -21.13 -10.11 -11.04
C LEU A 84 -22.17 -9.52 -11.99
N PRO A 85 -23.47 -9.57 -11.68
CA PRO A 85 -24.46 -8.80 -12.41
C PRO A 85 -24.05 -7.33 -12.35
N ARG A 86 -24.11 -6.63 -13.49
CA ARG A 86 -23.92 -5.17 -13.49
C ARG A 86 -24.97 -4.60 -12.54
N ALA A 87 -24.52 -3.76 -11.60
CA ALA A 87 -25.44 -3.02 -10.76
C ALA A 87 -26.43 -2.23 -11.65
N PRO A 88 -27.71 -2.13 -11.26
CA PRO A 88 -28.71 -1.35 -11.98
C PRO A 88 -28.34 0.14 -12.06
#